data_AF-A0A0G1S3K8-F1
#
_entry.id   AF-A0A0G1S3K8-F1
#
_cell.length_a   1.000
_cell.length_b   1.000
_cell.length_c   1.000
_cell.angle_alpha   90.00
_cell.angle_beta   90.00
_cell.angle_gamma   90.00
#
_symmetry.space_group_name_H-M   'P 1'
#
loop_
_entity.id
_entity.type
_entity.pdbx_description
1 polymer ?
#
loop_
_entity_poly.entity_id
_entity_poly.type
_entity_poly.pdbx_seq_one_letter_code
_entity_poly.pdbx_strand_id
1 'polypeptide(L)'
;MEGEIQRQILSVVPRKNPPEGKGALGVMISAYPYLTTEKCSMTNVQCSIGALEQGFKSTKIWIDRVFEGLRGIGGSLVRGKAPEGVSGPFGIYQLTDTVAAYGWLPILELLAILSINLAVFNILPIPALDGGRMFFVGLEWLMQKRIPAETEQKINSWGMAFLITLMVLVSLQDVIRLGVMERIF
;
A
#
# COMPACT_ATOMS: atom_id res chain seq x y z
N MET A 1 -4.35 -20.26 17.13
CA MET A 1 -5.04 -19.76 18.34
C MET A 1 -6.13 -18.82 17.86
N GLU A 2 -7.34 -19.34 17.70
CA GLU A 2 -8.53 -18.55 17.36
C GLU A 2 -8.95 -17.76 18.61
N GLY A 3 -8.88 -16.43 18.55
CA GLY A 3 -9.27 -15.58 19.67
C GLY A 3 -10.79 -15.55 19.82
N GLU A 4 -11.29 -15.81 21.03
CA GLU A 4 -12.70 -15.67 21.40
C GLU A 4 -13.25 -14.29 21.00
N ILE A 5 -14.26 -14.27 20.13
CA ILE A 5 -14.96 -13.04 19.76
C ILE A 5 -15.90 -12.68 20.91
N GLN A 6 -15.47 -11.79 21.79
CA GLN A 6 -16.33 -11.25 22.84
C GLN A 6 -17.28 -10.19 22.27
N ARG A 7 -18.57 -10.51 22.22
CA ARG A 7 -19.63 -9.60 21.79
C ARG A 7 -20.04 -8.71 22.97
N GLN A 8 -19.67 -7.44 22.93
CA GLN A 8 -20.16 -6.43 23.88
C GLN A 8 -21.21 -5.53 23.21
N ILE A 9 -22.37 -5.40 23.85
CA ILE A 9 -23.43 -4.49 23.45
C ILE A 9 -23.32 -3.25 24.33
N LEU A 10 -22.92 -2.12 23.75
CA LEU A 10 -22.79 -0.83 24.43
C LEU A 10 -23.91 0.11 23.95
N SER A 11 -24.68 0.64 24.89
CA SER A 11 -25.65 1.71 24.62
C SER A 11 -24.94 3.05 24.74
N VAL A 12 -24.93 3.83 23.66
CA VAL A 12 -24.22 5.12 23.57
C VAL A 12 -25.17 6.21 23.10
N VAL A 13 -25.11 7.38 23.72
CA VAL A 13 -25.90 8.56 23.35
C VAL A 13 -25.04 9.50 22.49
N PRO A 14 -25.36 9.71 21.20
CA PRO A 14 -24.58 10.59 20.34
C PRO A 14 -24.71 12.06 20.75
N ARG A 15 -23.59 12.78 20.66
CA ARG A 15 -23.56 14.24 20.86
C ARG A 15 -24.24 14.93 19.68
N LYS A 16 -25.14 15.88 20.00
CA LYS A 16 -25.92 16.62 19.00
C LYS A 16 -25.08 17.64 18.21
N ASN A 17 -24.01 18.17 18.81
CA ASN A 17 -23.07 19.11 18.17
C ASN A 17 -21.63 18.76 18.57
N PRO A 18 -20.92 17.93 17.78
CA PRO A 18 -19.52 17.63 18.05
C PRO A 18 -18.59 18.79 17.60
N PRO A 19 -17.45 19.01 18.29
CA PRO A 19 -16.39 19.93 17.82
C PRO A 19 -15.79 19.50 16.48
N GLU A 20 -15.17 20.43 15.75
CA GLU A 20 -14.44 20.12 14.51
C GLU A 20 -13.46 18.95 14.71
N GLY A 21 -13.50 17.98 13.80
CA GLY A 21 -12.67 16.77 13.83
C GLY A 21 -13.10 15.68 14.81
N LYS A 22 -14.26 15.78 15.50
CA LYS A 22 -14.77 14.74 16.41
C LYS A 22 -16.10 14.17 15.93
N GLY A 23 -16.27 12.85 15.99
CA GLY A 23 -17.56 12.20 15.72
C GLY A 23 -18.57 12.40 16.85
N ALA A 24 -19.87 12.35 16.53
CA ALA A 24 -20.96 12.46 17.50
C ALA A 24 -20.86 11.42 18.63
N LEU A 25 -20.48 10.19 18.29
CA LEU A 25 -20.25 9.08 19.22
C LEU A 25 -18.81 8.99 19.74
N GLY A 26 -17.90 9.81 19.23
CA GLY A 26 -16.46 9.70 19.52
C GLY A 26 -15.80 8.44 18.94
N VAL A 27 -16.52 7.65 18.14
CA VAL A 27 -15.99 6.50 17.39
C VAL A 27 -15.67 6.95 15.98
N MET A 28 -14.46 6.64 15.51
CA MET A 28 -14.06 6.79 14.12
C MET A 28 -13.66 5.41 13.60
N ILE A 29 -14.28 4.97 12.51
CA ILE A 29 -13.82 3.80 11.77
C ILE A 29 -12.67 4.29 10.89
N SER A 30 -11.44 4.12 11.35
CA SER A 30 -10.28 4.34 10.52
C SER A 30 -10.00 3.08 9.70
N ALA A 31 -9.83 3.24 8.39
CA ALA A 31 -9.36 2.17 7.51
C ALA A 31 -7.86 1.85 7.73
N TYR A 32 -7.17 2.65 8.54
CA TYR A 32 -5.78 2.42 8.92
C TYR A 32 -5.74 1.57 10.19
N PRO A 33 -5.06 0.40 10.17
CA PRO A 33 -4.82 -0.37 11.37
C PRO A 33 -3.81 0.40 12.22
N TYR A 34 -4.29 1.33 13.04
CA TYR A 34 -3.44 1.91 14.09
C TYR A 34 -3.03 0.76 15.00
N LEU A 35 -1.76 0.38 14.95
CA LEU A 35 -1.15 -0.27 16.10
C LEU A 35 -1.41 0.67 17.27
N THR A 36 -2.18 0.21 18.26
CA THR A 36 -2.28 0.88 19.54
C THR A 36 -0.91 0.82 20.19
N THR A 37 -0.03 1.72 19.78
CA THR A 37 1.27 1.90 20.38
C THR A 37 1.02 2.66 21.68
N GLU A 38 1.29 1.99 22.81
CA GLU A 38 1.41 2.71 24.06
C GLU A 38 2.43 3.82 23.86
N LYS A 39 2.00 5.06 24.06
CA LYS A 39 2.88 6.22 23.96
C LYS A 39 3.89 6.13 25.10
N CYS A 40 5.07 5.63 24.79
CA CYS A 40 6.18 5.56 25.71
C CYS A 40 7.12 6.75 25.49
N SER A 41 7.73 7.24 26.59
CA SER A 41 8.62 8.39 26.55
C SER A 41 9.91 8.07 25.78
N MET A 42 10.29 8.95 24.84
CA MET A 42 11.51 8.81 24.03
C MET A 42 12.81 8.89 24.85
N THR A 43 12.75 9.30 26.12
CA THR A 43 13.90 9.33 27.03
C THR A 43 14.26 7.95 27.57
N ASN A 44 13.40 6.94 27.41
CA ASN A 44 13.66 5.57 27.87
C ASN A 44 14.25 4.72 26.73
N VAL A 45 15.48 4.23 26.91
CA VAL A 45 16.20 3.40 25.93
C VAL A 45 15.44 2.12 25.59
N GLN A 46 14.70 1.54 26.54
CA GLN A 46 13.87 0.36 26.31
C GLN A 46 12.74 0.64 25.30
N CYS A 47 12.24 1.88 25.28
CA CYS A 47 11.23 2.32 24.33
C CYS A 47 11.80 2.42 22.91
N SER A 48 13.04 2.91 22.75
CA SER A 48 13.67 3.05 21.43
C SER A 48 13.96 1.69 20.78
N ILE A 49 14.43 0.72 21.57
CA ILE A 49 14.67 -0.65 21.09
C ILE A 49 13.34 -1.34 20.78
N GLY A 50 12.33 -1.20 21.65
CA GLY A 50 11.00 -1.74 21.40
C GLY A 50 10.35 -1.14 20.15
N ALA A 51 10.53 0.16 19.89
CA ALA A 51 10.02 0.81 18.69
C ALA A 51 10.61 0.24 17.39
N LEU A 52 11.89 -0.12 17.39
CA LEU A 52 12.51 -0.81 16.24
C LEU A 52 11.90 -2.19 16.02
N GLU A 53 11.76 -2.99 17.08
CA GLU A 53 11.16 -4.32 16.99
C GLU A 53 9.72 -4.24 16.45
N GLN A 54 8.93 -3.27 16.94
CA GLN A 54 7.58 -3.05 16.45
C GLN A 54 7.59 -2.53 15.01
N GLY A 55 8.55 -1.69 14.62
CA GLY A 55 8.77 -1.29 13.23
C GLY A 55 8.96 -2.50 12.32
N PHE A 56 9.86 -3.43 12.67
CA PHE A 56 10.07 -4.66 11.89
C PHE A 56 8.82 -5.55 11.83
N LYS A 57 8.10 -5.74 12.95
CA LYS A 57 6.84 -6.50 12.94
C LYS A 57 5.79 -5.84 12.06
N SER A 58 5.67 -4.53 12.12
CA SER A 58 4.74 -3.74 11.30
C SER A 58 5.07 -3.88 9.82
N THR A 59 6.34 -3.73 9.46
CA THR A 59 6.81 -3.92 8.09
C THR A 59 6.48 -5.30 7.58
N LYS A 60 6.69 -6.35 8.38
CA LYS A 60 6.33 -7.73 7.99
C LYS A 60 4.83 -7.87 7.71
N ILE A 61 3.98 -7.36 8.61
CA ILE A 61 2.52 -7.38 8.41
C ILE A 61 2.15 -6.67 7.11
N TRP A 62 2.71 -5.48 6.87
CA TRP A 62 2.45 -4.73 5.64
C TRP A 62 2.94 -5.46 4.39
N ILE A 63 4.10 -6.10 4.42
CA ILE A 63 4.58 -6.93 3.32
C ILE A 63 3.57 -8.05 3.02
N ASP A 64 3.11 -8.78 4.04
CA ASP A 64 2.13 -9.85 3.88
C ASP A 64 0.82 -9.32 3.26
N ARG A 65 0.37 -8.13 3.67
CA ARG A 65 -0.80 -7.44 3.08
C ARG A 65 -0.62 -7.10 1.62
N VAL A 66 0.58 -6.64 1.22
CA VAL A 66 0.86 -6.37 -0.20
C VAL A 66 0.75 -7.66 -1.01
N PHE A 67 1.33 -8.77 -0.53
CA PHE A 67 1.22 -10.05 -1.22
C PHE A 67 -0.21 -10.58 -1.27
N GLU A 68 -1.00 -10.43 -0.21
CA GLU A 68 -2.44 -10.73 -0.22
C GLU A 68 -3.18 -9.90 -1.29
N GLY A 69 -2.91 -8.60 -1.36
CA GLY A 69 -3.46 -7.71 -2.37
C GLY A 69 -3.10 -8.15 -3.79
N LEU A 70 -1.82 -8.44 -4.04
CA LEU A 70 -1.35 -8.95 -5.34
C LEU A 70 -2.03 -10.26 -5.74
N ARG A 71 -2.19 -11.22 -4.81
CA ARG A 71 -2.93 -12.46 -5.06
C ARG A 71 -4.41 -12.20 -5.35
N GLY A 72 -5.02 -11.25 -4.63
CA GLY A 72 -6.41 -10.84 -4.86
C GLY A 72 -6.62 -10.22 -6.25
N ILE A 73 -5.69 -9.37 -6.67
CA ILE A 73 -5.67 -8.78 -8.02
C ILE A 73 -5.55 -9.90 -9.07
N GLY A 74 -4.55 -10.77 -8.95
CA GLY A 74 -4.36 -11.88 -9.87
C GLY A 74 -5.58 -12.80 -9.96
N GLY A 75 -6.17 -13.16 -8.82
CA GLY A 75 -7.38 -13.98 -8.76
C GLY A 75 -8.61 -13.30 -9.38
N SER A 76 -8.72 -11.98 -9.27
CA SER A 76 -9.82 -11.21 -9.90
C SER A 76 -9.66 -11.15 -11.42
N LEU A 77 -8.43 -10.90 -11.90
CA LEU A 77 -8.11 -10.87 -13.33
C LEU A 77 -8.37 -12.22 -14.01
N VAL A 78 -7.98 -13.33 -13.38
CA VAL A 78 -8.24 -14.69 -13.89
C VAL A 78 -9.75 -14.98 -13.99
N ARG A 79 -10.56 -14.39 -13.10
CA ARG A 79 -12.03 -14.50 -13.11
C ARG A 79 -12.71 -13.48 -14.03
N GLY A 80 -11.95 -12.67 -14.78
CA GLY A 80 -12.49 -11.63 -15.66
C GLY A 80 -13.14 -10.45 -14.92
N LYS A 81 -12.85 -10.28 -13.62
CA LYS A 81 -13.36 -9.16 -12.82
C LYS A 81 -12.31 -8.07 -12.71
N ALA A 82 -12.76 -6.82 -12.74
CA ALA A 82 -11.90 -5.68 -12.42
C ALA A 82 -11.39 -5.82 -10.98
N PRO A 83 -10.07 -5.72 -10.74
CA PRO A 83 -9.52 -5.76 -9.39
C PRO A 83 -10.05 -4.60 -8.54
N GLU A 84 -10.65 -4.92 -7.41
CA GLU A 84 -11.09 -3.93 -6.44
C GLU A 84 -9.88 -3.46 -5.59
N GLY A 85 -9.90 -2.19 -5.16
CA GLY A 85 -8.86 -1.65 -4.29
C GLY A 85 -7.56 -1.23 -4.98
N VAL A 86 -7.47 -1.31 -6.31
CA VAL A 86 -6.36 -0.71 -7.07
C VAL A 86 -6.62 0.80 -7.20
N SER A 87 -5.66 1.60 -6.76
CA SER A 87 -5.66 3.05 -6.95
C SER A 87 -4.39 3.44 -7.68
N GLY A 88 -4.52 4.28 -8.68
CA GLY A 88 -3.41 4.87 -9.41
C GLY A 88 -2.85 6.12 -8.72
N PRO A 89 -2.00 6.87 -9.43
CA PRO A 89 -1.38 8.09 -8.92
C PRO A 89 -2.38 9.14 -8.43
N PHE A 90 -3.50 9.33 -9.14
CA PHE A 90 -4.53 10.29 -8.75
C PHE A 90 -5.28 9.84 -7.49
N GLY A 91 -5.58 8.54 -7.36
CA GLY A 91 -6.16 7.99 -6.15
C GLY A 91 -5.23 8.13 -4.94
N ILE A 92 -3.92 7.92 -5.12
CA ILE A 92 -2.91 8.15 -4.07
C ILE A 92 -2.81 9.63 -3.69
N TYR A 93 -2.88 10.54 -4.67
CA TYR A 93 -2.93 11.98 -4.39
C TYR A 93 -4.12 12.36 -3.52
N GLN A 94 -5.34 11.92 -3.87
CA GLN A 94 -6.55 12.21 -3.09
C GLN A 94 -6.50 11.58 -1.68
N LEU A 95 -5.93 10.37 -1.58
CA LEU A 95 -5.69 9.72 -0.30
C LEU A 95 -4.74 10.54 0.56
N THR A 96 -3.66 11.05 -0.03
CA THR A 96 -2.65 11.86 0.65
C THR A 96 -3.26 13.18 1.14
N ASP A 97 -4.08 13.85 0.33
CA ASP A 97 -4.80 15.07 0.70
C ASP A 97 -5.73 14.82 1.90
N THR A 98 -6.47 13.70 1.88
CA THR A 98 -7.34 13.28 2.97
C THR A 98 -6.56 12.98 4.26
N VAL A 99 -5.44 12.26 4.15
CA VAL A 99 -4.58 11.89 5.28
C VAL A 99 -3.88 13.13 5.86
N ALA A 100 -3.49 14.08 5.02
CA ALA A 100 -2.82 15.30 5.44
C ALA A 100 -3.69 16.18 6.34
N ALA A 101 -5.01 16.15 6.15
CA ALA A 101 -5.96 16.84 7.02
C ALA A 101 -5.91 16.36 8.49
N TYR A 102 -5.40 15.14 8.75
CA TYR A 102 -5.25 14.59 10.10
C TYR A 102 -3.88 14.86 10.75
N GLY A 103 -3.00 15.62 10.08
CA GLY A 103 -1.68 16.02 10.57
C GLY A 103 -0.51 15.20 10.00
N TRP A 104 0.70 15.44 10.50
CA TRP A 104 1.94 14.90 9.91
C TRP A 104 2.22 13.43 10.25
N LEU A 105 1.77 12.94 11.42
CA LEU A 105 1.99 11.56 11.84
C LEU A 105 1.32 10.54 10.88
N PRO A 106 0.03 10.70 10.52
CA PRO A 106 -0.61 9.84 9.51
C PRO A 106 0.06 9.88 8.12
N ILE A 107 0.64 11.02 7.72
CA ILE A 107 1.38 11.13 6.45
C ILE A 107 2.63 10.25 6.50
N LEU A 108 3.37 10.23 7.61
CA LEU A 108 4.54 9.35 7.74
C LEU A 108 4.16 7.88 7.67
N GLU A 109 3.02 7.50 8.24
CA GLU A 109 2.48 6.14 8.12
C GLU A 109 2.12 5.81 6.65
N LEU A 110 1.44 6.72 5.95
CA LEU A 110 1.16 6.56 4.52
C LEU A 110 2.45 6.42 3.70
N LEU A 111 3.45 7.25 3.96
CA LEU A 111 4.76 7.18 3.30
C LEU A 111 5.46 5.85 3.58
N ALA A 112 5.38 5.33 4.81
CA ALA A 112 5.93 4.03 5.16
C ALA A 112 5.24 2.91 4.36
N ILE A 113 3.91 2.93 4.28
CA ILE A 113 3.12 1.95 3.50
C ILE A 113 3.49 2.03 2.01
N LEU A 114 3.55 3.23 1.43
CA LEU A 114 3.92 3.43 0.03
C LEU A 114 5.35 2.96 -0.25
N SER A 115 6.29 3.19 0.69
CA SER A 115 7.67 2.72 0.57
C SER A 115 7.76 1.19 0.60
N ILE A 116 6.97 0.53 1.46
CA ILE A 116 6.89 -0.94 1.50
C ILE A 116 6.31 -1.48 0.19
N ASN A 117 5.26 -0.85 -0.34
CA ASN A 117 4.69 -1.23 -1.63
C ASN A 117 5.75 -1.16 -2.73
N LEU A 118 6.46 -0.03 -2.85
CA LEU A 118 7.53 0.15 -3.84
C LEU A 118 8.63 -0.90 -3.68
N ALA A 119 9.06 -1.20 -2.45
CA ALA A 119 10.06 -2.23 -2.18
C ALA A 119 9.58 -3.62 -2.63
N VAL A 120 8.34 -4.00 -2.32
CA VAL A 120 7.78 -5.29 -2.73
C VAL A 120 7.66 -5.37 -4.25
N PHE A 121 7.11 -4.33 -4.91
CA PHE A 121 6.99 -4.28 -6.38
C PHE A 121 8.36 -4.36 -7.05
N ASN A 122 9.37 -3.64 -6.55
CA ASN A 122 10.71 -3.66 -7.11
C ASN A 122 11.44 -4.99 -6.94
N ILE A 123 11.01 -5.88 -6.03
CA ILE A 123 11.60 -7.22 -5.90
C ILE A 123 10.96 -8.23 -6.88
N LEU A 124 9.77 -7.92 -7.42
CA LEU A 124 9.10 -8.83 -8.35
C LEU A 124 9.93 -9.02 -9.63
N PRO A 125 9.90 -10.23 -10.24
CA PRO A 125 10.62 -10.53 -11.47
C PRO A 125 9.90 -9.93 -12.70
N ILE A 126 9.66 -8.62 -12.68
CA ILE A 126 8.99 -7.87 -13.75
C ILE A 126 10.06 -7.10 -14.52
N PRO A 127 10.17 -7.26 -15.85
CA PRO A 127 11.04 -6.44 -16.67
C PRO A 127 10.75 -4.94 -16.49
N ALA A 128 11.78 -4.11 -16.51
CA ALA A 128 11.81 -2.68 -16.15
C ALA A 128 11.90 -2.35 -14.65
N LEU A 129 11.74 -3.32 -13.75
CA LEU A 129 11.99 -3.17 -12.31
C LEU A 129 13.33 -3.78 -11.90
N ASP A 130 13.86 -3.36 -10.74
CA ASP A 130 15.12 -3.85 -10.18
C ASP A 130 15.13 -5.39 -10.04
N GLY A 131 14.00 -5.97 -9.65
CA GLY A 131 13.79 -7.41 -9.48
C GLY A 131 13.82 -8.18 -10.80
N GLY A 132 13.47 -7.54 -11.92
CA GLY A 132 13.68 -8.11 -13.25
C GLY A 132 15.17 -8.33 -13.54
N ARG A 133 16.03 -7.35 -13.22
CA ARG A 133 17.48 -7.48 -13.37
C ARG A 133 18.05 -8.55 -12.44
N MET A 134 17.62 -8.56 -11.17
CA MET A 134 18.01 -9.60 -10.21
C MET A 134 17.63 -11.00 -10.71
N PHE A 135 16.44 -11.13 -11.30
CA PHE A 135 15.99 -12.38 -11.89
C PHE A 135 16.87 -12.82 -13.08
N PHE A 136 17.20 -11.92 -14.00
CA PHE A 136 18.10 -12.24 -15.11
C PHE A 136 19.49 -12.66 -14.64
N VAL A 137 20.09 -11.94 -13.68
CA VAL A 137 21.38 -12.31 -13.11
C VAL A 137 21.32 -13.67 -12.39
N GLY A 138 20.23 -13.94 -11.67
CA GLY A 138 19.99 -15.25 -11.05
C GLY A 138 19.87 -16.37 -12.08
N LEU A 139 19.20 -16.12 -13.21
CA LEU A 139 19.13 -17.06 -14.33
C LEU A 139 20.48 -17.28 -15.00
N GLU A 140 21.27 -16.23 -15.24
CA GLU A 140 22.62 -16.36 -15.79
C GLU A 140 23.53 -17.19 -14.89
N TRP A 141 23.43 -16.99 -13.58
CA TRP A 141 24.17 -17.78 -12.59
C TRP A 141 23.77 -19.26 -12.63
N LEU A 142 22.48 -19.55 -12.73
CA LEU A 142 21.97 -20.93 -12.81
C LEU A 142 22.29 -21.61 -14.15
N MET A 143 22.16 -20.88 -15.26
CA MET A 143 22.40 -21.39 -16.61
C MET A 143 23.90 -21.40 -17.00
N GLN A 144 24.75 -20.75 -16.21
CA GLN A 144 26.16 -20.48 -16.50
C GLN A 144 26.40 -19.90 -17.91
N LYS A 145 25.40 -19.24 -18.47
CA LYS A 145 25.41 -18.66 -19.81
C LYS A 145 24.91 -17.23 -19.71
N ARG A 146 25.68 -16.31 -20.32
CA ARG A 146 25.31 -14.90 -20.38
C ARG A 146 24.12 -14.73 -21.31
N ILE A 147 23.12 -13.99 -20.85
CA ILE A 147 22.01 -13.54 -21.67
C ILE A 147 22.55 -12.38 -22.53
N PRO A 148 22.29 -12.36 -23.85
CA PRO A 148 22.71 -11.25 -24.69
C PRO A 148 22.12 -9.93 -24.19
N ALA A 149 22.97 -8.91 -24.03
CA ALA A 149 22.55 -7.59 -23.55
C ALA A 149 21.42 -6.98 -24.41
N GLU A 150 21.43 -7.25 -25.72
CA GLU A 150 20.35 -6.82 -26.62
C GLU A 150 19.00 -7.45 -26.27
N THR A 151 18.99 -8.73 -25.89
CA THR A 151 17.76 -9.44 -25.51
C THR A 151 17.22 -8.88 -24.20
N GLU A 152 18.09 -8.65 -23.23
CA GLU A 152 17.70 -8.06 -21.95
C GLU A 152 17.17 -6.64 -22.13
N GLN A 153 17.86 -5.80 -22.92
CA GLN A 153 17.42 -4.43 -23.21
C GLN A 153 16.06 -4.41 -23.91
N LYS A 154 15.82 -5.32 -24.87
CA LYS A 154 14.52 -5.46 -25.53
C LYS A 154 13.43 -5.84 -24.52
N ILE A 155 13.65 -6.87 -23.70
CA ILE A 155 12.66 -7.31 -22.70
C ILE A 155 12.38 -6.20 -21.70
N ASN A 156 13.41 -5.49 -21.24
CA ASN A 156 13.28 -4.37 -20.31
C ASN A 156 12.49 -3.21 -20.93
N SER A 157 12.75 -2.89 -22.21
CA SER A 157 12.03 -1.83 -22.92
C SER A 157 10.56 -2.16 -23.13
N TRP A 158 10.24 -3.41 -23.48
CA TRP A 158 8.85 -3.89 -23.56
C TRP A 158 8.16 -3.86 -22.20
N GLY A 159 8.86 -4.27 -21.13
CA GLY A 159 8.37 -4.16 -19.76
C GLY A 159 8.03 -2.72 -19.39
N MET A 160 8.91 -1.77 -19.70
CA MET A 160 8.70 -0.35 -19.41
C MET A 160 7.48 0.18 -20.16
N ALA A 161 7.36 -0.11 -21.46
CA ALA A 161 6.22 0.30 -22.26
C ALA A 161 4.90 -0.28 -21.70
N PHE A 162 4.92 -1.54 -21.27
CA PHE A 162 3.78 -2.18 -20.63
C PHE A 162 3.41 -1.51 -19.30
N LEU A 163 4.38 -1.24 -18.43
CA LEU A 163 4.15 -0.57 -17.14
C LEU A 163 3.60 0.85 -17.31
N ILE A 164 4.15 1.63 -18.25
CA ILE A 164 3.64 2.97 -18.58
C ILE A 164 2.19 2.87 -19.07
N THR A 165 1.89 1.90 -19.93
CA THR A 165 0.53 1.68 -20.42
C THR A 165 -0.43 1.37 -19.28
N LEU A 166 -0.05 0.47 -18.37
CA LEU A 166 -0.84 0.17 -17.17
C LEU A 166 -1.02 1.40 -16.27
N MET A 167 0.03 2.20 -16.06
CA MET A 167 -0.04 3.42 -15.27
C MET A 167 -1.06 4.39 -15.85
N VAL A 168 -1.10 4.58 -17.17
CA VAL A 168 -2.10 5.41 -17.85
C VAL A 168 -3.49 4.82 -17.67
N LEU A 169 -3.68 3.52 -17.89
CA LEU A 169 -5.00 2.86 -17.76
C LEU A 169 -5.59 3.01 -16.35
N VAL A 170 -4.79 2.75 -15.31
CA VAL A 170 -5.24 2.88 -13.91
C VAL A 170 -5.48 4.35 -13.56
N SER A 171 -4.67 5.28 -14.07
CA SER A 171 -4.89 6.72 -13.87
C SER A 171 -6.20 7.19 -14.48
N LEU A 172 -6.54 6.72 -15.69
CA LEU A 172 -7.82 7.02 -16.33
C LEU A 172 -8.99 6.46 -15.53
N GLN A 173 -8.85 5.24 -15.01
CA GLN A 173 -9.85 4.63 -14.14
C GLN A 173 -10.06 5.44 -12.86
N ASP A 174 -8.99 5.96 -12.24
CA ASP A 174 -9.10 6.85 -11.08
C ASP A 174 -9.88 8.11 -11.41
N VAL A 175 -9.57 8.77 -12.53
CA VAL A 175 -10.26 10.01 -12.96
C VAL A 175 -11.75 9.78 -13.15
N ILE A 176 -12.13 8.66 -13.77
CA ILE A 176 -13.54 8.26 -13.95
C ILE A 176 -14.19 7.97 -12.59
N ARG A 177 -13.54 7.16 -11.74
CA ARG A 177 -14.07 6.76 -10.42
C ARG A 177 -14.27 7.95 -9.49
N LEU A 178 -13.38 8.93 -9.56
CA LEU A 178 -13.40 10.11 -8.70
C LEU A 178 -14.33 11.22 -9.23
N GLY A 179 -14.94 11.04 -10.40
CA GLY A 179 -15.84 12.05 -10.98
C GLY A 179 -15.14 13.38 -11.27
N VAL A 180 -13.81 13.38 -11.42
CA VAL A 180 -13.02 14.60 -11.63
C VAL A 180 -13.46 15.28 -12.93
N MET A 181 -13.87 14.52 -13.94
CA MET A 181 -14.41 15.08 -15.18
C MET A 181 -15.68 15.92 -14.97
N GLU A 182 -16.58 15.52 -14.07
CA GLU A 182 -17.83 16.27 -13.78
C GLU A 182 -17.59 17.55 -12.96
N ARG A 183 -16.41 17.70 -12.34
CA ARG A 183 -16.05 18.93 -11.62
C ARG A 183 -15.30 19.95 -12.48
N ILE A 184 -14.75 19.51 -13.62
CA ILE A 184 -13.94 20.34 -14.52
C ILE A 184 -14.77 20.89 -15.69
N PHE A 185 -15.84 20.20 -16.09
CA PHE A 185 -16.83 20.62 -17.10
C PHE A 185 -18.19 20.87 -16.46
#